data_AF-A0A1X7HPC8-F1
#
_entry.id   AF-A0A1X7HPC8-F1
#
_cell.length_a   1.000
_cell.length_b   1.000
_cell.length_c   1.000
_cell.angle_alpha   90.00
_cell.angle_beta   90.00
_cell.angle_gamma   90.00
#
_symmetry.space_group_name_H-M   'P 1'
#
loop_
_entity.id
_entity.type
_entity.pdbx_description
1 polymer ?
#
loop_
_entity_poly.entity_id
_entity_poly.type
_entity_poly.pdbx_seq_one_letter_code
_entity_poly.pdbx_strand_id
1 'polypeptide(L)'
;MLSSQTPSPREQQGIIQSLCEMNLQSYDWRSLARSINQNPEDIFGEGQNNPQKADALITCAVRYGMSFELSVEIEKMKSKNAQFGSTNISKLDAHIAIQLSKLYSILLEKLDEINAIDEPDSPYLSNGLVEDFTEFHDKLKNKAKFSPTNQALAIRSKNDNGVLKRKAKKLGFDDHFVTLSEKIQKFYSKRILGRFPPDEYNADYRLNELVNELFNILPQEFQQREDIEDQIYGVIFDTTFQCLIFNE
;
A
#
# COMPACT_ATOMS: atom_id res chain seq x y z
N MET A 1 3.98 28.09 -31.09
CA MET A 1 2.52 28.27 -31.20
C MET A 1 1.93 26.91 -31.51
N LEU A 2 1.45 26.19 -30.49
CA LEU A 2 0.74 24.92 -30.66
C LEU A 2 -0.73 25.21 -30.44
N SER A 3 -1.54 24.98 -31.46
CA SER A 3 -2.98 25.18 -31.44
C SER A 3 -3.62 24.29 -30.39
N SER A 4 -4.17 24.88 -29.33
CA SER A 4 -5.11 24.22 -28.43
C SER A 4 -6.40 23.96 -29.23
N GLN A 5 -6.45 22.84 -29.96
CA GLN A 5 -7.68 22.40 -30.61
C GLN A 5 -8.61 21.89 -29.51
N THR A 6 -9.52 22.76 -29.09
CA THR A 6 -10.62 22.36 -28.22
C THR A 6 -11.44 21.30 -28.96
N PRO A 7 -11.61 20.09 -28.40
CA PRO A 7 -12.36 19.03 -29.07
C PRO A 7 -13.80 19.48 -29.33
N SER A 8 -14.31 19.17 -30.52
CA SER A 8 -15.71 19.40 -30.87
C SER A 8 -16.64 18.61 -29.94
N PRO A 9 -17.92 19.00 -29.79
CA PRO A 9 -18.87 18.27 -28.95
C PRO A 9 -18.97 16.78 -29.31
N ARG A 10 -18.84 16.44 -30.59
CA ARG A 10 -18.84 15.06 -31.07
C ARG A 10 -17.59 14.29 -30.63
N GLU A 11 -16.43 14.94 -30.63
CA GLU A 11 -15.18 14.33 -30.15
C GLU A 11 -15.19 14.17 -28.63
N GLN A 12 -15.73 15.15 -27.89
CA GLN A 12 -15.92 15.05 -26.44
C GLN A 12 -16.80 13.84 -26.10
N GLN A 13 -17.93 13.66 -26.80
CA GLN A 13 -18.80 12.49 -26.63
C GLN A 13 -18.06 11.16 -26.89
N GLY A 14 -17.19 11.12 -27.91
CA GLY A 14 -16.37 9.96 -28.22
C GLY A 14 -15.38 9.62 -27.10
N ILE A 15 -14.77 10.63 -26.48
CA ILE A 15 -13.86 10.44 -25.33
C ILE A 15 -14.66 9.97 -24.10
N ILE A 16 -15.84 10.55 -23.83
CA ILE A 16 -16.73 10.11 -22.73
C ILE A 16 -17.05 8.63 -22.87
N GLN A 17 -17.51 8.23 -24.06
CA GLN A 17 -17.87 6.84 -24.33
C GLN A 17 -16.66 5.92 -24.15
N SER A 18 -15.50 6.31 -24.69
CA SER A 18 -14.27 5.56 -24.54
C SER A 18 -13.86 5.38 -23.08
N LEU A 19 -14.01 6.40 -22.23
CA LEU A 19 -13.71 6.32 -20.80
C LEU A 19 -14.66 5.37 -20.06
N CYS A 20 -15.93 5.36 -20.46
CA CYS A 20 -16.94 4.47 -19.87
C CYS A 20 -16.66 3.00 -20.19
N GLU A 21 -16.12 2.72 -21.37
CA GLU A 21 -15.75 1.36 -21.82
C GLU A 21 -14.47 0.83 -21.15
N MET A 22 -13.66 1.70 -20.53
CA MET A 22 -12.37 1.33 -19.93
C MET A 22 -12.45 0.70 -18.53
N ASN A 23 -13.66 0.50 -17.96
CA ASN A 23 -13.86 -0.09 -16.62
C ASN A 23 -12.98 0.55 -15.51
N LEU A 24 -12.85 1.87 -15.56
CA LEU A 24 -11.97 2.66 -14.70
C LEU A 24 -12.37 2.57 -13.22
N GLN A 25 -11.38 2.32 -12.37
CA GLN A 25 -11.51 2.33 -10.91
C GLN A 25 -11.36 3.75 -10.36
N SER A 26 -11.70 3.96 -9.08
CA SER A 26 -11.60 5.28 -8.44
C SER A 26 -10.22 5.92 -8.54
N TYR A 27 -9.15 5.12 -8.55
CA TYR A 27 -7.79 5.62 -8.75
C TYR A 27 -7.56 6.16 -10.17
N ASP A 28 -8.06 5.48 -11.20
CA ASP A 28 -7.86 5.88 -12.60
C ASP A 28 -8.49 7.25 -12.86
N TRP A 29 -9.70 7.49 -12.32
CA TRP A 29 -10.37 8.78 -12.38
C TRP A 29 -9.54 9.89 -11.73
N ARG A 30 -8.95 9.61 -10.56
CA ARG A 30 -8.09 10.57 -9.86
C ARG A 30 -6.80 10.87 -10.65
N SER A 31 -6.21 9.86 -11.29
CA SER A 31 -5.04 10.02 -12.14
C SER A 31 -5.34 10.90 -13.35
N LEU A 32 -6.49 10.70 -14.01
CA LEU A 32 -6.92 11.50 -15.16
C LEU A 32 -7.24 12.96 -14.78
N ALA A 33 -7.81 13.21 -13.60
CA ALA A 33 -8.00 14.58 -13.10
C ALA A 33 -6.65 15.28 -12.85
N ARG A 34 -5.66 14.56 -12.32
CA ARG A 34 -4.33 15.12 -12.05
C ARG A 34 -3.52 15.36 -13.33
N SER A 35 -3.72 14.56 -14.39
CA SER A 35 -3.02 14.78 -15.66
C SER A 35 -3.40 16.11 -16.33
N ILE A 36 -4.55 16.68 -15.97
CA ILE A 36 -4.97 18.03 -16.38
C ILE A 36 -4.71 19.10 -15.31
N ASN A 37 -3.83 18.81 -14.33
CA ASN A 37 -3.46 19.68 -13.21
C ASN A 37 -4.65 20.11 -12.33
N GLN A 38 -5.64 19.23 -12.15
CA GLN A 38 -6.80 19.49 -11.30
C GLN A 38 -6.86 18.52 -10.13
N ASN A 39 -7.42 18.98 -9.02
CA ASN A 39 -7.70 18.13 -7.87
C ASN A 39 -8.94 17.26 -8.19
N PRO A 40 -8.89 15.93 -8.00
CA PRO A 40 -10.03 15.06 -8.27
C PRO A 40 -11.31 15.43 -7.52
N GLU A 41 -11.20 15.91 -6.29
CA GLU A 41 -12.37 16.28 -5.47
C GLU A 41 -13.05 17.57 -5.98
N ASP A 42 -12.33 18.40 -6.77
CA ASP A 42 -12.89 19.60 -7.40
C ASP A 42 -13.62 19.28 -8.72
N ILE A 43 -13.43 18.07 -9.26
CA ILE A 43 -14.06 17.59 -10.50
C ILE A 43 -15.17 16.59 -10.19
N PHE A 44 -14.93 15.65 -9.26
CA PHE A 44 -15.82 14.54 -8.98
C PHE A 44 -16.57 14.77 -7.68
N GLY A 45 -17.90 14.90 -7.75
CA GLY A 45 -18.75 14.93 -6.56
C GLY A 45 -18.91 13.56 -5.91
N GLU A 46 -19.23 13.55 -4.61
CA GLU A 46 -19.60 12.31 -3.90
C GLU A 46 -20.77 11.60 -4.60
N GLY A 47 -20.65 10.28 -4.79
CA GLY A 47 -21.70 9.45 -5.37
C GLY A 47 -21.85 9.51 -6.90
N GLN A 48 -20.98 10.22 -7.63
CA GLN A 48 -21.03 10.24 -9.10
C GLN A 48 -20.72 8.87 -9.72
N ASN A 49 -21.48 8.49 -10.75
CA ASN A 49 -21.24 7.31 -11.57
C ASN A 49 -20.18 7.57 -12.66
N ASN A 50 -19.66 6.51 -13.29
CA ASN A 50 -18.58 6.61 -14.28
C ASN A 50 -18.91 7.54 -15.48
N PRO A 51 -20.12 7.50 -16.06
CA PRO A 51 -20.53 8.47 -17.08
C PRO A 51 -20.48 9.93 -16.62
N GLN A 52 -20.96 10.21 -15.40
CA GLN A 52 -20.92 11.56 -14.82
C GLN A 52 -19.49 12.03 -14.57
N LYS A 53 -18.61 11.14 -14.12
CA LYS A 53 -17.18 11.44 -13.94
C LYS A 53 -16.48 11.73 -15.27
N ALA A 54 -16.77 10.94 -16.31
CA ALA A 54 -16.22 11.16 -17.65
C ALA A 54 -16.61 12.53 -18.22
N ASP A 55 -17.89 12.88 -18.10
CA ASP A 55 -18.43 14.16 -18.56
C ASP A 55 -17.83 15.35 -17.79
N ALA A 56 -17.76 15.26 -16.45
CA ALA A 56 -17.18 16.30 -15.61
C ALA A 56 -15.69 16.52 -15.90
N LEU A 57 -14.93 15.43 -16.10
CA LEU A 57 -13.51 15.46 -16.42
C LEU A 57 -13.23 16.13 -17.77
N ILE A 58 -13.97 15.77 -18.82
CA ILE A 58 -13.79 16.33 -20.15
C ILE A 58 -14.21 17.79 -20.18
N THR A 59 -15.33 18.14 -19.53
CA THR A 59 -15.77 19.52 -19.36
C THR A 59 -14.70 20.37 -18.67
N CYS A 60 -14.09 19.82 -17.62
CA CYS A 60 -13.01 20.49 -16.90
C CYS A 60 -11.75 20.66 -17.77
N ALA A 61 -11.33 19.62 -18.49
CA ALA A 61 -10.18 19.67 -19.38
C ALA A 61 -10.38 20.68 -20.51
N VAL A 62 -11.57 20.75 -21.10
CA VAL A 62 -11.94 21.75 -22.12
C VAL A 62 -11.87 23.17 -21.55
N ARG A 63 -12.43 23.39 -20.35
CA ARG A 63 -12.43 24.70 -19.70
C ARG A 63 -11.02 25.24 -19.45
N TYR A 64 -10.08 24.38 -19.10
CA TYR A 64 -8.69 24.76 -18.83
C TYR A 64 -7.74 24.61 -20.03
N GLY A 65 -8.25 24.22 -21.21
CA GLY A 65 -7.43 24.01 -22.40
C GLY A 65 -6.47 22.82 -22.32
N MET A 66 -6.74 21.86 -21.42
CA MET A 66 -5.91 20.68 -21.12
C MET A 66 -6.43 19.41 -21.82
N SER A 67 -7.25 19.56 -22.87
CA SER A 67 -7.87 18.43 -23.56
C SER A 67 -6.85 17.52 -24.24
N PHE A 68 -5.72 18.07 -24.70
CA PHE A 68 -4.66 17.30 -25.34
C PHE A 68 -3.93 16.39 -24.34
N GLU A 69 -3.56 16.94 -23.19
CA GLU A 69 -2.92 16.24 -22.08
C GLU A 69 -3.79 15.09 -21.59
N LEU A 70 -5.10 15.36 -21.46
CA LEU A 70 -6.08 14.33 -21.12
C LEU A 70 -6.09 13.20 -22.16
N SER A 71 -6.17 13.53 -23.45
CA SER A 71 -6.18 12.52 -24.52
C SER A 71 -4.90 11.68 -24.55
N VAL A 72 -3.73 12.30 -24.34
CA VAL A 72 -2.45 11.58 -24.25
C VAL A 72 -2.46 10.59 -23.08
N GLU A 73 -2.97 11.00 -21.92
CA GLU A 73 -3.02 10.11 -20.75
C GLU A 73 -4.02 8.97 -20.93
N ILE A 74 -5.17 9.24 -21.54
CA ILE A 74 -6.17 8.21 -21.91
C ILE A 74 -5.55 7.17 -22.84
N GLU A 75 -4.82 7.59 -23.87
CA GLU A 75 -4.17 6.65 -24.80
C GLU A 75 -3.04 5.85 -24.15
N LYS A 76 -2.30 6.42 -23.19
CA LYS A 76 -1.35 5.65 -22.38
C LYS A 76 -2.06 4.59 -21.54
N MET A 77 -3.19 4.94 -20.91
CA MET A 77 -3.98 4.00 -20.13
C MET A 77 -4.56 2.88 -21.00
N LYS A 78 -5.06 3.20 -22.20
CA LYS A 78 -5.50 2.20 -23.18
C LYS A 78 -4.36 1.30 -23.64
N SER A 79 -3.19 1.86 -23.92
CA SER A 79 -2.02 1.10 -24.37
C SER A 79 -1.52 0.14 -23.28
N LYS A 80 -1.55 0.57 -22.02
CA LYS A 80 -1.33 -0.31 -20.87
C LYS A 80 -2.40 -1.41 -20.86
N ASN A 81 -3.69 -1.07 -20.83
CA ASN A 81 -4.78 -2.04 -20.75
C ASN A 81 -4.83 -3.04 -21.94
N ALA A 82 -4.49 -2.61 -23.15
CA ALA A 82 -4.41 -3.45 -24.35
C ALA A 82 -3.24 -4.45 -24.30
N GLN A 83 -2.14 -4.10 -23.62
CA GLN A 83 -1.07 -5.06 -23.33
C GLN A 83 -1.45 -6.07 -22.24
N PHE A 84 -2.48 -5.82 -21.42
CA PHE A 84 -2.87 -6.66 -20.28
C PHE A 84 -3.99 -7.68 -20.58
N GLY A 85 -4.37 -7.90 -21.84
CA GLY A 85 -5.41 -8.86 -22.24
C GLY A 85 -5.20 -10.29 -21.69
N SER A 86 -5.99 -10.63 -20.67
CA SER A 86 -6.33 -11.98 -20.13
C SER A 86 -5.20 -12.91 -19.64
N THR A 87 -3.96 -12.77 -20.13
CA THR A 87 -2.82 -13.64 -19.79
C THR A 87 -1.81 -13.01 -18.83
N ASN A 88 -1.95 -11.71 -18.53
CA ASN A 88 -0.99 -10.95 -17.72
C ASN A 88 -1.40 -10.72 -16.26
N ILE A 89 -2.60 -11.14 -15.83
CA ILE A 89 -2.98 -11.06 -14.40
C ILE A 89 -2.00 -11.90 -13.57
N SER A 90 -1.59 -13.08 -14.06
CA SER A 90 -0.58 -13.91 -13.39
C SER A 90 0.84 -13.31 -13.41
N LYS A 91 1.19 -12.52 -14.45
CA LYS A 91 2.50 -11.87 -14.56
C LYS A 91 2.60 -10.57 -13.76
N LEU A 92 1.53 -9.79 -13.67
CA LEU A 92 1.43 -8.60 -12.82
C LEU A 92 1.47 -9.02 -11.35
N ASP A 93 0.74 -10.08 -11.00
CA ASP A 93 0.79 -10.70 -9.68
C ASP A 93 2.19 -11.22 -9.30
N ALA A 94 2.89 -11.83 -10.25
CA ALA A 94 4.27 -12.27 -10.05
C ALA A 94 5.22 -11.08 -9.88
N HIS A 95 5.03 -10.00 -10.65
CA HIS A 95 5.83 -8.79 -10.52
C HIS A 95 5.63 -8.11 -9.16
N ILE A 96 4.38 -7.98 -8.70
CA ILE A 96 4.06 -7.44 -7.37
C ILE A 96 4.67 -8.32 -6.27
N ALA A 97 4.56 -9.65 -6.40
CA ALA A 97 5.18 -10.57 -5.45
C ALA A 97 6.72 -10.46 -5.42
N ILE A 98 7.37 -10.23 -6.58
CA ILE A 98 8.82 -9.99 -6.66
C ILE A 98 9.17 -8.65 -6.00
N GLN A 99 8.39 -7.59 -6.23
CA GLN A 99 8.64 -6.30 -5.60
C GLN A 99 8.48 -6.35 -4.08
N LEU A 100 7.47 -7.07 -3.58
CA LEU A 100 7.28 -7.33 -2.16
C LEU A 100 8.48 -8.10 -1.58
N SER A 101 8.95 -9.14 -2.28
CA SER A 101 10.12 -9.91 -1.86
C SER A 101 11.38 -9.04 -1.77
N LYS A 102 11.62 -8.18 -2.77
CA LYS A 102 12.75 -7.23 -2.75
C LYS A 102 12.69 -6.28 -1.56
N LEU A 103 11.51 -5.73 -1.27
CA LEU A 103 11.31 -4.89 -0.08
C LEU A 103 11.70 -5.66 1.18
N TYR A 104 11.24 -6.90 1.30
CA TYR A 104 11.44 -7.69 2.51
C TYR A 104 12.91 -8.04 2.71
N SER A 105 13.64 -8.37 1.64
CA SER A 105 15.09 -8.57 1.69
C SER A 105 15.82 -7.31 2.15
N ILE A 106 15.43 -6.13 1.67
CA ILE A 106 16.04 -4.86 2.06
C ILE A 106 15.73 -4.52 3.52
N LEU A 107 14.47 -4.69 3.95
CA LEU A 107 14.09 -4.50 5.35
C LEU A 107 14.90 -5.44 6.26
N LEU A 108 15.04 -6.70 5.87
CA LEU A 108 15.78 -7.70 6.64
C LEU A 108 17.26 -7.33 6.75
N GLU A 109 17.90 -6.94 5.65
CA GLU A 109 19.29 -6.44 5.64
C GLU A 109 19.46 -5.21 6.55
N LYS A 110 18.58 -4.21 6.43
CA LYS A 110 18.65 -2.99 7.24
C LYS A 110 18.40 -3.25 8.71
N LEU A 111 17.44 -4.12 9.04
CA LEU A 111 17.19 -4.54 10.40
C LEU A 111 18.34 -5.36 10.96
N ASP A 112 19.03 -6.16 10.14
CA ASP A 112 20.24 -6.89 10.56
C ASP A 112 21.39 -5.94 10.88
N GLU A 113 21.66 -4.95 10.02
CA GLU A 113 22.65 -3.90 10.28
C GLU A 113 22.37 -3.18 11.60
N ILE A 114 21.12 -2.77 11.83
CA ILE A 114 20.73 -2.03 13.03
C ILE A 114 20.79 -2.93 14.28
N ASN A 115 20.28 -4.15 14.18
CA ASN A 115 20.24 -5.08 15.32
C ASN A 115 21.62 -5.68 15.66
N ALA A 116 22.58 -5.68 14.74
CA ALA A 116 23.94 -6.17 14.96
C ALA A 116 24.81 -5.20 15.76
N ILE A 117 24.46 -3.90 15.79
CA ILE A 117 25.17 -2.86 16.54
C ILE A 117 24.87 -2.94 18.05
N ASP A 118 23.73 -3.52 18.44
CA ASP A 118 23.31 -3.63 19.84
C ASP A 118 23.62 -5.02 20.42
N GLU A 119 24.46 -5.07 21.46
CA GLU A 119 24.91 -6.23 22.27
C GLU A 119 23.81 -7.27 22.66
N PRO A 120 24.19 -8.51 23.06
CA PRO A 120 23.36 -9.69 22.88
C PRO A 120 22.08 -9.69 23.73
N ASP A 121 21.05 -10.20 23.08
CA ASP A 121 19.74 -10.66 23.52
C ASP A 121 19.34 -10.42 24.99
N SER A 122 18.42 -9.48 25.16
CA SER A 122 17.57 -9.38 26.35
C SER A 122 16.78 -10.68 26.55
N PRO A 123 16.64 -11.22 27.78
CA PRO A 123 16.10 -12.55 28.07
C PRO A 123 14.59 -12.73 27.78
N TYR A 124 13.94 -11.81 27.07
CA TYR A 124 12.57 -12.00 26.59
C TYR A 124 12.49 -12.94 25.36
N LEU A 125 13.64 -13.38 24.84
CA LEU A 125 13.77 -14.20 23.63
C LEU A 125 13.74 -15.70 23.90
N SER A 126 12.64 -16.25 24.46
CA SER A 126 12.40 -17.70 24.34
C SER A 126 10.99 -18.16 24.74
N ASN A 127 9.93 -17.40 24.43
CA ASN A 127 8.60 -18.01 24.41
C ASN A 127 8.35 -18.45 22.98
N GLY A 128 8.80 -19.67 22.67
CA GLY A 128 8.57 -20.32 21.38
C GLY A 128 7.11 -20.20 20.97
N LEU A 129 6.87 -20.01 19.68
CA LEU A 129 5.56 -19.93 18.99
C LEU A 129 4.47 -20.67 19.77
N VAL A 130 3.86 -20.01 20.75
CA VAL A 130 2.68 -20.53 21.42
C VAL A 130 1.60 -20.35 20.39
N GLU A 131 1.07 -21.46 19.86
CA GLU A 131 -0.07 -21.44 18.95
C GLU A 131 -1.25 -20.78 19.67
N ASP A 132 -1.33 -19.47 19.53
CA ASP A 132 -2.38 -18.65 20.08
C ASP A 132 -3.54 -18.66 19.09
N PHE A 133 -4.49 -19.56 19.35
CA PHE A 133 -5.71 -19.80 18.58
C PHE A 133 -6.74 -18.66 18.67
N THR A 134 -6.43 -17.57 19.39
CA THR A 134 -7.31 -16.39 19.48
C THR A 134 -7.57 -15.83 18.08
N GLU A 135 -8.84 -15.59 17.74
CA GLU A 135 -9.20 -15.02 16.44
C GLU A 135 -8.52 -13.67 16.23
N PHE A 136 -8.09 -13.37 14.99
CA PHE A 136 -7.29 -12.18 14.68
C PHE A 136 -7.95 -10.89 15.17
N HIS A 137 -9.28 -10.80 15.08
CA HIS A 137 -10.04 -9.67 15.58
C HIS A 137 -9.89 -9.49 17.10
N ASP A 138 -9.93 -10.59 17.86
CA ASP A 138 -9.75 -10.55 19.32
C ASP A 138 -8.31 -10.24 19.72
N LYS A 139 -7.31 -10.68 18.94
CA LYS A 139 -5.91 -10.27 19.15
C LYS A 139 -5.74 -8.77 18.99
N LEU A 140 -6.28 -8.19 17.92
CA LEU A 140 -6.17 -6.75 17.66
C LEU A 140 -6.89 -5.91 18.72
N LYS A 141 -8.05 -6.38 19.19
CA LYS A 141 -8.87 -5.65 20.16
C LYS A 141 -8.37 -5.81 21.60
N ASN A 142 -8.07 -7.03 22.03
CA ASN A 142 -7.87 -7.34 23.45
C ASN A 142 -6.40 -7.48 23.84
N LYS A 143 -5.51 -7.88 22.91
CA LYS A 143 -4.07 -7.96 23.16
C LYS A 143 -3.37 -6.68 22.69
N ALA A 144 -3.46 -6.37 21.40
CA ALA A 144 -2.83 -5.19 20.83
C ALA A 144 -3.53 -3.88 21.22
N LYS A 145 -4.80 -3.94 21.63
CA LYS A 145 -5.58 -2.77 22.09
C LYS A 145 -5.58 -1.62 21.08
N PHE A 146 -5.56 -1.93 19.79
CA PHE A 146 -5.64 -0.93 18.72
C PHE A 146 -7.01 -0.26 18.67
N SER A 147 -7.08 0.97 18.15
CA SER A 147 -8.37 1.61 17.88
C SER A 147 -9.17 0.89 16.80
N PRO A 148 -10.49 1.08 16.72
CA PRO A 148 -11.33 0.50 15.67
C PRO A 148 -10.83 0.78 14.24
N THR A 149 -10.25 1.94 14.00
CA THR A 149 -9.66 2.33 12.71
C THR A 149 -8.47 1.44 12.36
N ASN A 150 -7.53 1.26 13.29
CA ASN A 150 -6.35 0.43 13.08
C ASN A 150 -6.69 -1.07 13.05
N GLN A 151 -7.74 -1.49 13.76
CA GLN A 151 -8.31 -2.85 13.62
C GLN A 151 -8.81 -3.09 12.19
N ALA A 152 -9.57 -2.14 11.61
CA ALA A 152 -10.07 -2.25 10.25
C ALA A 152 -8.92 -2.26 9.21
N LEU A 153 -7.91 -1.42 9.42
CA LEU A 153 -6.71 -1.39 8.58
C LEU A 153 -5.96 -2.73 8.63
N ALA A 154 -5.77 -3.30 9.82
CA ALA A 154 -5.10 -4.59 9.99
C ALA A 154 -5.84 -5.74 9.30
N ILE A 155 -7.19 -5.76 9.37
CA ILE A 155 -8.01 -6.76 8.68
C ILE A 155 -7.86 -6.65 7.16
N ARG A 156 -7.93 -5.42 6.62
CA ARG A 156 -7.74 -5.18 5.19
C ARG A 156 -6.35 -5.61 4.74
N SER A 157 -5.32 -5.13 5.44
CA SER A 157 -3.92 -5.40 5.13
C SER A 157 -3.60 -6.90 5.17
N LYS A 158 -4.13 -7.65 6.15
CA LYS A 158 -3.97 -9.11 6.21
C LYS A 158 -4.52 -9.83 4.99
N ASN A 159 -5.66 -9.40 4.47
CA ASN A 159 -6.27 -10.02 3.29
C ASN A 159 -5.42 -9.76 2.03
N ASP A 160 -4.97 -8.52 1.86
CA ASP A 160 -4.18 -8.09 0.71
C ASP A 160 -2.77 -8.75 0.74
N ASN A 161 -2.09 -8.71 1.88
CA ASN A 161 -0.79 -9.35 2.05
C ASN A 161 -0.85 -10.89 2.02
N GLY A 162 -1.92 -11.51 2.54
CA GLY A 162 -2.06 -12.96 2.53
C GLY A 162 -2.05 -13.56 1.13
N VAL A 163 -2.62 -12.86 0.13
CA VAL A 163 -2.56 -13.27 -1.27
C VAL A 163 -1.14 -13.15 -1.81
N LEU A 164 -0.45 -12.05 -1.52
CA LEU A 164 0.91 -11.80 -2.00
C LEU A 164 1.94 -12.75 -1.37
N LYS A 165 1.83 -13.04 -0.07
CA LYS A 165 2.68 -14.02 0.63
C LYS A 165 2.56 -15.42 0.04
N ARG A 166 1.34 -15.90 -0.20
CA ARG A 166 1.13 -17.22 -0.82
C ARG A 166 1.78 -17.31 -2.21
N LYS A 167 1.80 -16.20 -2.96
CA LYS A 167 2.47 -16.14 -4.26
C LYS A 167 3.99 -16.07 -4.11
N ALA A 168 4.52 -15.25 -3.20
CA ALA A 168 5.95 -15.17 -2.91
C ALA A 168 6.52 -16.50 -2.38
N LYS A 169 5.79 -17.22 -1.52
CA LYS A 169 6.12 -18.59 -1.07
C LYS A 169 6.24 -19.57 -2.23
N LYS A 170 5.30 -19.53 -3.18
CA LYS A 170 5.37 -20.34 -4.42
C LYS A 170 6.57 -19.99 -5.30
N LEU A 171 7.14 -18.80 -5.14
CA LEU A 171 8.35 -18.34 -5.83
C LEU A 171 9.64 -18.63 -5.03
N GLY A 172 9.55 -19.30 -3.87
CA GLY A 172 10.71 -19.73 -3.07
C GLY A 172 11.13 -18.77 -1.94
N PHE A 173 10.33 -17.76 -1.61
CA PHE A 173 10.69 -16.73 -0.62
C PHE A 173 10.13 -16.98 0.79
N ASP A 174 9.87 -18.22 1.16
CA ASP A 174 9.12 -18.56 2.39
C ASP A 174 9.89 -18.15 3.67
N ASP A 175 11.20 -18.37 3.69
CA ASP A 175 12.05 -18.13 4.86
C ASP A 175 12.21 -16.63 5.20
N HIS A 176 12.02 -15.75 4.21
CA HIS A 176 12.13 -14.30 4.40
C HIS A 176 11.03 -13.76 5.34
N PHE A 177 9.85 -14.38 5.33
CA PHE A 177 8.70 -13.88 6.09
C PHE A 177 8.80 -14.17 7.58
N VAL A 178 9.30 -15.36 7.95
CA VAL A 178 9.49 -15.74 9.36
C VAL A 178 10.63 -14.94 9.97
N THR A 179 11.76 -14.88 9.27
CA THR A 179 12.94 -14.13 9.72
C THR A 179 12.62 -12.65 9.90
N LEU A 180 11.83 -12.06 8.99
CA LEU A 180 11.46 -10.65 9.09
C LEU A 180 10.61 -10.34 10.33
N SER A 181 9.65 -11.21 10.68
CA SER A 181 8.85 -11.04 11.90
C SER A 181 9.71 -11.01 13.17
N GLU A 182 10.69 -11.91 13.28
CA GLU A 182 11.60 -11.96 14.43
C GLU A 182 12.48 -10.71 14.52
N LYS A 183 12.96 -10.20 13.37
CA LYS A 183 13.77 -8.98 13.32
C LYS A 183 12.96 -7.74 13.66
N ILE A 184 11.71 -7.66 13.21
CA ILE A 184 10.78 -6.59 13.58
C ILE A 184 10.46 -6.65 15.07
N GLN A 185 10.25 -7.84 15.64
CA GLN A 185 10.07 -7.99 17.08
C GLN A 185 11.26 -7.42 17.85
N LYS A 186 12.49 -7.84 17.49
CA LYS A 186 13.70 -7.34 18.16
C LYS A 186 13.83 -5.82 18.04
N PHE A 187 13.55 -5.27 16.84
CA PHE A 187 13.56 -3.83 16.60
C PHE A 187 12.51 -3.11 17.45
N TYR A 188 11.26 -3.58 17.46
CA TYR A 188 10.19 -3.02 18.25
C TYR A 188 10.52 -3.02 19.75
N SER A 189 10.99 -4.15 20.29
CA SER A 189 11.34 -4.25 21.71
C SER A 189 12.51 -3.34 22.10
N LYS A 190 13.55 -3.21 21.26
CA LYS A 190 14.73 -2.41 21.60
C LYS A 190 14.55 -0.92 21.32
N ARG A 191 13.95 -0.55 20.18
CA ARG A 191 13.87 0.85 19.71
C ARG A 191 12.55 1.51 20.07
N ILE A 192 11.43 0.82 19.84
CA ILE A 192 10.10 1.42 20.04
C ILE A 192 9.73 1.39 21.52
N LEU A 193 9.74 0.22 22.16
CA LEU A 193 9.41 0.13 23.59
C LEU A 193 10.40 0.87 24.49
N GLY A 194 11.67 0.97 24.07
CA GLY A 194 12.68 1.74 24.80
C GLY A 194 12.42 3.25 24.81
N ARG A 195 11.75 3.78 23.78
CA ARG A 195 11.46 5.22 23.64
C ARG A 195 10.00 5.57 23.98
N PHE A 196 9.09 4.62 23.76
CA PHE A 196 7.65 4.79 23.86
C PHE A 196 7.06 3.61 24.64
N PRO A 197 7.23 3.58 25.97
CA PRO A 197 6.83 2.44 26.77
C PRO A 197 5.29 2.32 26.87
N PRO A 198 4.77 1.10 27.16
CA PRO A 198 3.34 0.79 27.03
C PRO A 198 2.43 1.35 28.11
N ASP A 199 3.01 1.79 29.22
CA ASP A 199 2.36 2.50 30.32
C ASP A 199 2.10 3.98 30.00
N GLU A 200 2.94 4.61 29.18
CA GLU A 200 2.83 6.03 28.83
C GLU A 200 2.17 6.28 27.47
N TYR A 201 2.41 5.39 26.50
CA TYR A 201 1.92 5.55 25.12
C TYR A 201 0.94 4.44 24.78
N ASN A 202 -0.04 4.74 23.94
CA ASN A 202 -0.98 3.72 23.46
C ASN A 202 -0.42 2.96 22.25
N ALA A 203 -1.07 1.86 21.88
CA ALA A 203 -0.65 1.01 20.78
C ALA A 203 -0.68 1.72 19.42
N ASP A 204 -1.66 2.59 19.18
CA ASP A 204 -1.76 3.34 17.92
C ASP A 204 -0.58 4.31 17.73
N TYR A 205 -0.14 4.98 18.81
CA TYR A 205 1.02 5.85 18.78
C TYR A 205 2.29 5.05 18.48
N ARG A 206 2.51 3.94 19.20
CA ARG A 206 3.64 3.05 18.95
C ARG A 206 3.64 2.45 17.54
N LEU A 207 2.45 2.17 16.97
CA LEU A 207 2.30 1.72 15.59
C LEU A 207 2.81 2.77 14.61
N ASN A 208 2.38 4.02 14.77
CA ASN A 208 2.83 5.12 13.91
C ASN A 208 4.36 5.29 13.98
N GLU A 209 4.94 5.23 15.17
CA GLU A 209 6.40 5.33 15.34
C GLU A 209 7.13 4.15 14.69
N LEU A 210 6.61 2.92 14.83
CA LEU A 210 7.18 1.75 14.18
C LEU A 210 7.12 1.86 12.64
N VAL A 211 6.00 2.34 12.09
CA VAL A 211 5.86 2.55 10.63
C VAL A 211 6.85 3.59 10.15
N ASN A 212 6.95 4.73 10.84
CA ASN A 212 7.87 5.81 10.47
C ASN A 212 9.33 5.36 10.49
N GLU A 213 9.74 4.66 11.56
CA GLU A 213 11.10 4.14 11.68
C GLU A 213 11.41 3.10 10.59
N LEU A 214 10.49 2.15 10.32
CA LEU A 214 10.66 1.16 9.26
C LEU A 214 10.65 1.78 7.85
N PHE A 215 9.91 2.87 7.64
CA PHE A 215 9.94 3.61 6.38
C PHE A 215 11.27 4.34 6.17
N ASN A 216 11.78 4.99 7.22
CA ASN A 216 12.98 5.82 7.16
C ASN A 216 14.27 5.01 6.92
N ILE A 217 14.30 3.74 7.33
CA ILE A 217 15.46 2.86 7.07
C ILE A 217 15.52 2.34 5.62
N LEU A 218 14.45 2.50 4.84
CA LEU A 218 14.41 2.07 3.45
C LEU A 218 15.21 3.01 2.54
N PRO A 219 15.79 2.50 1.43
CA PRO A 219 16.38 3.35 0.40
C PRO A 219 15.35 4.32 -0.19
N GLN A 220 15.83 5.48 -0.63
CA GLN A 220 14.99 6.57 -1.17
C GLN A 220 14.09 6.11 -2.34
N GLU A 221 14.56 5.15 -3.14
CA GLU A 221 13.80 4.55 -4.24
C GLU A 221 12.49 3.88 -3.77
N PHE A 222 12.47 3.31 -2.57
CA PHE A 222 11.28 2.68 -1.98
C PHE A 222 10.39 3.70 -1.28
N GLN A 223 10.98 4.75 -0.69
CA GLN A 223 10.24 5.82 -0.03
C GLN A 223 9.35 6.63 -1.00
N GLN A 224 9.70 6.65 -2.30
CA GLN A 224 8.92 7.34 -3.34
C GLN A 224 7.74 6.51 -3.87
N ARG A 225 7.61 5.24 -3.45
CA ARG A 225 6.55 4.35 -3.94
C ARG A 225 5.27 4.50 -3.14
N GLU A 226 4.14 4.56 -3.83
CA GLU A 226 2.81 4.73 -3.21
C GLU A 226 2.36 3.53 -2.36
N ASP A 227 2.88 2.33 -2.64
CA ASP A 227 2.45 1.07 -2.01
C ASP A 227 3.30 0.65 -0.80
N ILE A 228 4.32 1.43 -0.46
CA ILE A 228 5.33 1.03 0.53
C ILE A 228 4.79 1.01 1.95
N GLU A 229 3.99 2.01 2.31
CA GLU A 229 3.43 2.15 3.65
C GLU A 229 2.45 1.01 3.94
N ASP A 230 1.57 0.70 2.97
CA ASP A 230 0.64 -0.44 3.04
C ASP A 230 1.37 -1.77 3.21
N GLN A 231 2.53 -1.94 2.54
CA GLN A 231 3.36 -3.13 2.68
C GLN A 231 4.01 -3.21 4.07
N ILE A 232 4.53 -2.10 4.61
CA ILE A 232 5.09 -2.01 5.96
C ILE A 232 4.01 -2.35 7.00
N TYR A 233 2.84 -1.73 6.91
CA TYR A 233 1.69 -2.05 7.77
C TYR A 233 1.40 -3.53 7.78
N GLY A 234 1.37 -4.14 6.59
CA GLY A 234 1.06 -5.55 6.52
C GLY A 234 2.14 -6.43 7.13
N VAL A 235 3.42 -6.07 7.08
CA VAL A 235 4.46 -6.80 7.83
C VAL A 235 4.26 -6.66 9.34
N ILE A 236 3.98 -5.45 9.81
CA ILE A 236 3.74 -5.18 11.24
C ILE A 236 2.53 -5.99 11.72
N PHE A 237 1.40 -5.92 11.03
CA PHE A 237 0.19 -6.63 11.44
C PHE A 237 0.32 -8.15 11.36
N ASP A 238 1.13 -8.68 10.44
CA ASP A 238 1.46 -10.10 10.43
C ASP A 238 2.31 -10.49 11.64
N THR A 239 3.24 -9.61 12.06
CA THR A 239 4.06 -9.80 13.27
C THR A 239 3.20 -9.69 14.54
N THR A 240 2.25 -8.76 14.57
CA THR A 240 1.23 -8.64 15.64
C THR A 240 0.30 -9.84 15.67
N PHE A 241 -0.08 -10.41 14.51
CA PHE A 241 -0.92 -11.61 14.44
C PHE A 241 -0.23 -12.83 15.06
N GLN A 242 1.09 -12.92 14.88
CA GLN A 242 1.94 -13.92 15.54
C GLN A 242 2.17 -13.61 17.03
N CYS A 243 1.60 -12.52 17.56
CA CYS A 243 1.75 -12.05 18.93
C CYS A 243 3.20 -11.79 19.34
N LEU A 244 4.05 -11.40 18.39
CA LEU A 244 5.45 -11.09 18.65
C LEU A 244 5.63 -9.64 19.11
N ILE A 245 4.70 -8.75 18.74
CA ILE A 245 4.68 -7.32 19.09
C ILE A 245 3.27 -6.90 19.50
N PHE A 246 3.15 -5.79 20.23
CA PHE A 246 1.87 -5.29 20.77
C PHE A 246 1.12 -6.35 21.59
N ASN A 247 1.82 -7.06 22.47
CA ASN A 247 1.27 -8.13 23.31
C ASN A 247 1.34 -7.79 24.81
N GLU A 248 1.44 -6.51 25.14
CA GLU A 248 1.66 -5.99 26.50
C GLU A 248 0.36 -5.79 27.32
#